data_AF-A0A4Y2PNF4-F1
#
_entry.id   AF-A0A4Y2PNF4-F1
#
_cell.length_a   1.000
_cell.length_b   1.000
_cell.length_c   1.000
_cell.angle_alpha   90.00
_cell.angle_beta   90.00
_cell.angle_gamma   90.00
#
_symmetry.space_group_name_H-M   'P 1'
#
loop_
_entity.id
_entity.type
_entity.pdbx_description
1 polymer ?
#
loop_
_entity_poly.entity_id
_entity_poly.type
_entity_poly.pdbx_seq_one_letter_code
_entity_poly.pdbx_strand_id
1 'polypeptide(L)'
;MNSLWLVDCISFSDIATESIETISHSGSSRRTGRPQKDFEICSTKTERRRIQCILETLSQEEISMAAEVHLLREGERDSAAIVKELCDFSPKRGRTIKKKRGSVFQAQSKVVFLKTKC
;
A
#
# COMPACT_ATOMS: atom_id res chain seq x y z
N MET A 1 -20.83 -19.32 -56.17
CA MET A 1 -20.20 -18.76 -54.95
C MET A 1 -18.70 -18.96 -55.11
N ASN A 2 -17.94 -17.87 -55.26
CA ASN A 2 -16.50 -17.91 -55.53
C ASN A 2 -15.73 -18.07 -54.21
N SER A 3 -15.18 -19.27 -53.97
CA SER A 3 -14.27 -19.61 -52.87
C SER A 3 -12.79 -19.39 -53.24
N LEU A 4 -12.50 -18.60 -54.27
CA LEU A 4 -11.15 -18.35 -54.80
C LEU A 4 -10.22 -17.54 -53.86
N TRP A 5 -10.71 -17.02 -52.74
CA TRP A 5 -9.88 -16.29 -51.76
C TRP A 5 -9.09 -17.21 -50.81
N LEU A 6 -9.35 -18.52 -50.82
CA LEU A 6 -8.66 -19.49 -49.97
C LEU A 6 -7.41 -20.10 -50.62
N VAL A 7 -7.11 -19.75 -51.87
CA VAL A 7 -6.02 -20.36 -52.67
C VAL A 7 -4.89 -19.35 -52.93
N ASP A 8 -4.75 -18.32 -52.11
CA ASP A 8 -3.49 -17.59 -52.04
C ASP A 8 -2.66 -18.18 -50.92
N CYS A 9 -1.69 -19.00 -51.29
CA CYS A 9 -0.67 -19.53 -50.38
C CYS A 9 0.14 -18.36 -49.83
N ILE A 10 -0.28 -17.83 -48.68
CA ILE A 10 0.45 -16.81 -47.93
C ILE A 10 1.78 -17.43 -47.47
N SER A 11 2.84 -17.17 -48.24
CA SER A 11 4.20 -17.55 -47.88
C SER A 11 4.81 -16.38 -47.11
N PHE A 12 5.00 -16.55 -45.80
CA PHE A 12 5.76 -15.61 -45.00
C PHE A 12 7.25 -15.93 -45.13
N SER A 13 8.07 -14.93 -45.42
CA SER A 13 9.52 -15.10 -45.36
C SER A 13 9.94 -15.35 -43.91
N ASP A 14 10.71 -16.41 -43.68
CA ASP A 14 11.37 -16.67 -42.40
C ASP A 14 12.37 -15.54 -42.14
N ILE A 15 11.95 -14.55 -41.37
CA ILE A 15 12.88 -13.56 -40.81
C ILE A 15 13.54 -14.29 -39.65
N ALA A 16 14.77 -14.77 -39.88
CA ALA A 16 15.62 -15.31 -38.83
C ALA A 16 15.71 -14.26 -37.71
N THR A 17 15.07 -14.54 -36.58
CA THR A 17 15.20 -13.80 -35.34
C THR A 17 16.59 -14.07 -34.78
N GLU A 18 17.60 -13.38 -35.31
CA GLU A 18 18.85 -13.19 -34.60
C GLU A 18 18.56 -12.57 -33.23
N SER A 19 19.21 -13.15 -32.24
CA SER A 19 18.97 -13.02 -30.81
C SER A 19 18.93 -11.57 -30.34
N ILE A 20 17.74 -11.08 -29.98
CA ILE A 20 17.65 -10.03 -28.98
C ILE A 20 17.80 -10.72 -27.63
N GLU A 21 19.04 -10.76 -27.12
CA GLU A 21 19.33 -11.04 -25.71
C GLU A 21 18.57 -10.03 -24.85
N THR A 22 17.33 -10.39 -24.55
CA THR A 22 16.45 -9.63 -23.70
C THR A 22 16.80 -10.03 -22.28
N ILE A 23 17.55 -9.13 -21.65
CA ILE A 23 17.86 -9.04 -20.23
C ILE A 23 16.71 -9.67 -19.43
N SER A 24 17.02 -10.77 -18.76
CA SER A 24 16.08 -11.67 -18.11
C SER A 24 15.38 -10.99 -16.95
N HIS A 25 14.17 -10.48 -17.20
CA HIS A 25 13.22 -10.19 -16.12
C HIS A 25 12.73 -11.50 -15.52
N SER A 26 13.12 -11.76 -14.27
CA SER A 26 12.67 -12.89 -13.47
C SER A 26 11.12 -12.92 -13.42
N GLY A 27 10.52 -13.90 -14.09
CA GLY A 27 9.09 -14.20 -13.97
C GLY A 27 8.18 -13.55 -15.02
N SER A 28 8.55 -13.52 -16.29
CA SER A 28 7.62 -13.15 -17.37
C SER A 28 6.60 -14.28 -17.65
N SER A 29 5.66 -14.48 -16.74
CA SER A 29 4.40 -15.16 -17.07
C SER A 29 3.64 -14.26 -18.05
N ARG A 30 3.52 -14.68 -19.31
CA ARG A 30 2.74 -13.94 -20.32
C ARG A 30 1.28 -13.94 -19.89
N ARG A 31 0.85 -12.91 -19.16
CA ARG A 31 -0.56 -12.73 -18.82
C ARG A 31 -1.32 -12.43 -20.11
N THR A 32 -1.94 -13.46 -20.67
CA THR A 32 -2.90 -13.30 -21.77
C THR A 32 -4.08 -12.46 -21.26
N GLY A 33 -4.28 -11.26 -21.79
CA GLY A 33 -5.37 -10.39 -21.37
C GLY A 33 -5.16 -8.91 -21.69
N ARG A 34 -6.11 -8.08 -21.22
CA ARG A 34 -6.04 -6.63 -21.37
C ARG A 34 -4.83 -6.07 -20.59
N PRO A 35 -4.04 -5.15 -21.16
CA PRO A 35 -2.96 -4.48 -20.45
C PRO A 35 -3.44 -3.85 -19.14
N GLN A 36 -2.66 -4.04 -18.09
CA GLN A 36 -2.92 -3.42 -16.80
C GLN A 36 -2.61 -1.92 -16.91
N LYS A 37 -3.58 -1.06 -16.54
CA LYS A 37 -3.33 0.38 -16.41
C LYS A 37 -2.40 0.68 -15.23
N ASP A 38 -1.67 1.78 -15.33
CA ASP A 38 -0.90 2.36 -14.22
C ASP A 38 -1.78 2.60 -12.99
N PHE A 39 -1.17 2.65 -11.82
CA PHE A 39 -1.91 2.74 -10.56
C PHE A 39 -2.67 4.06 -10.48
N GLU A 40 -2.02 5.16 -10.87
CA GLU A 40 -2.48 6.55 -10.80
C GLU A 40 -3.67 6.85 -11.74
N ILE A 41 -3.86 6.03 -12.77
CA ILE A 41 -4.91 6.18 -13.79
C ILE A 41 -6.12 5.28 -13.47
N CYS A 42 -6.00 4.42 -12.47
CA CYS A 42 -7.05 3.48 -12.10
C CYS A 42 -8.18 4.15 -11.31
N SER A 43 -9.35 3.48 -11.29
CA SER A 43 -10.38 3.83 -10.33
C SER A 43 -9.94 3.43 -8.92
N THR A 44 -10.39 4.17 -7.91
CA THR A 44 -10.17 3.86 -6.48
C THR A 44 -10.58 2.42 -6.11
N LYS A 45 -11.63 1.88 -6.74
CA LYS A 45 -12.05 0.48 -6.55
C LYS A 45 -10.98 -0.52 -7.03
N THR A 46 -10.32 -0.22 -8.14
CA THR A 46 -9.25 -1.04 -8.70
C THR A 46 -7.97 -0.92 -7.90
N GLU A 47 -7.59 0.30 -7.48
CA GLU A 47 -6.46 0.54 -6.59
C GLU A 47 -6.60 -0.26 -5.29
N ARG A 48 -7.77 -0.18 -4.62
CA ARG A 48 -8.06 -0.94 -3.39
C ARG A 48 -7.88 -2.45 -3.57
N ARG A 49 -8.32 -3.01 -4.70
CA ARG A 49 -8.15 -4.44 -5.00
C ARG A 49 -6.68 -4.81 -5.21
N ARG A 50 -5.89 -3.92 -5.80
CA ARG A 50 -4.45 -4.16 -6.03
C ARG A 50 -3.67 -4.12 -4.73
N ILE A 51 -3.97 -3.19 -3.82
CA ILE A 51 -3.28 -3.10 -2.52
C ILE A 51 -3.80 -4.10 -1.49
N GLN A 52 -4.86 -4.85 -1.78
CA GLN A 52 -5.47 -5.78 -0.83
C GLN A 52 -4.47 -6.82 -0.31
N CYS A 53 -3.64 -7.40 -1.19
CA CYS A 53 -2.62 -8.37 -0.77
C CYS A 53 -1.58 -7.75 0.17
N ILE A 54 -1.23 -6.48 -0.03
CA ILE A 54 -0.31 -5.73 0.82
C ILE A 54 -0.92 -5.56 2.21
N LEU A 55 -2.20 -5.19 2.28
CA LEU A 55 -2.93 -5.02 3.55
C LEU A 55 -3.14 -6.33 4.32
N GLU A 56 -3.24 -7.46 3.62
CA GLU A 56 -3.37 -8.78 4.25
C GLU A 56 -2.02 -9.31 4.76
N THR A 57 -0.92 -8.96 4.10
CA THR A 57 0.42 -9.49 4.42
C THR A 57 1.17 -8.65 5.43
N LEU A 58 1.01 -7.32 5.37
CA LEU A 58 1.81 -6.38 6.17
C LEU A 58 0.98 -5.77 7.30
N SER A 59 1.64 -5.54 8.42
CA SER A 59 1.08 -4.77 9.54
C SER A 59 1.01 -3.27 9.20
N GLN A 60 0.14 -2.55 9.93
CA GLN A 60 0.04 -1.10 9.81
C GLN A 60 1.38 -0.40 10.08
N GLU A 61 2.15 -0.91 11.06
CA GLU A 61 3.46 -0.39 11.41
C GLU A 61 4.47 -0.54 10.26
N GLU A 62 4.50 -1.70 9.60
CA GLU A 62 5.37 -1.94 8.44
C GLU A 62 4.99 -1.06 7.25
N ILE A 63 3.70 -0.90 6.98
CA ILE A 63 3.20 -0.03 5.90
C ILE A 63 3.57 1.44 6.19
N SER A 64 3.41 1.90 7.42
CA SER A 64 3.81 3.25 7.84
C SER A 64 5.31 3.47 7.67
N MET A 65 6.13 2.53 8.14
CA MET A 65 7.59 2.62 8.05
C MET A 65 8.05 2.65 6.59
N ALA A 66 7.45 1.80 5.74
CA ALA A 66 7.76 1.79 4.32
C ALA A 66 7.42 3.12 3.65
N ALA A 67 6.26 3.71 3.98
CA ALA A 67 5.87 5.03 3.48
C ALA A 67 6.81 6.15 3.95
N GLU A 68 7.19 6.18 5.23
CA GLU A 68 8.15 7.14 5.77
C GLU A 68 9.50 7.05 5.06
N VAL A 69 10.06 5.83 4.95
CA VAL A 69 11.36 5.61 4.29
C VAL A 69 11.32 5.98 2.82
N HIS A 70 10.20 5.72 2.13
CA HIS A 70 10.04 6.11 0.72
C HIS A 70 10.10 7.62 0.55
N LEU A 71 9.33 8.37 1.36
CA LEU A 71 9.30 9.83 1.30
C LEU A 71 10.66 10.45 1.66
N LEU A 72 11.37 9.88 2.64
CA LEU A 72 12.73 10.32 2.98
C LEU A 72 13.72 10.11 1.84
N ARG A 73 13.57 9.03 1.05
CA ARG A 73 14.40 8.76 -0.13
C ARG A 73 14.13 9.76 -1.25
N GLU A 74 12.88 10.20 -1.40
CA GLU A 74 12.50 11.24 -2.37
C GLU A 74 12.90 12.66 -1.90
N GLY A 75 13.33 12.81 -0.66
CA GLY A 75 13.71 14.10 -0.07
C GLY A 75 12.55 14.86 0.57
N GLU A 76 11.35 14.26 0.59
CA GLU A 76 10.09 14.81 1.10
C GLU A 76 10.00 14.70 2.63
N ARG A 77 10.86 15.47 3.33
CA ARG A 77 10.99 15.39 4.80
C ARG A 77 9.73 15.79 5.56
N ASP A 78 9.03 16.82 5.09
CA ASP A 78 7.80 17.30 5.75
C ASP A 78 6.68 16.26 5.65
N SER A 79 6.53 15.66 4.46
CA SER A 79 5.58 14.56 4.23
C SER A 79 5.90 13.35 5.12
N ALA A 80 7.17 12.97 5.25
CA ALA A 80 7.60 11.89 6.12
C ALA A 80 7.28 12.18 7.60
N ALA A 81 7.49 13.42 8.05
CA ALA A 81 7.16 13.85 9.41
C ALA A 81 5.66 13.71 9.71
N ILE A 82 4.79 14.07 8.75
CA ILE A 82 3.34 13.93 8.89
C ILE A 82 2.93 12.45 9.02
N VAL A 83 3.48 11.56 8.18
CA VAL A 83 3.20 10.11 8.25
C VAL A 83 3.54 9.56 9.64
N LYS A 84 4.74 9.90 10.14
CA LYS A 84 5.19 9.50 11.46
C LYS A 84 4.27 9.99 12.58
N GLU A 85 3.91 11.28 12.52
CA GLU A 85 3.01 11.89 13.51
C GLU A 85 1.65 11.18 13.53
N LEU A 86 1.02 10.99 12.36
CA LEU A 86 -0.27 10.32 12.24
C LEU A 86 -0.24 8.88 12.76
N CYS A 87 0.86 8.17 12.55
CA CYS A 87 1.00 6.80 13.01
C CYS A 87 1.29 6.70 14.52
N ASP A 88 2.00 7.67 15.10
CA ASP A 88 2.20 7.79 16.56
C ASP A 88 0.91 8.11 17.33
N PHE A 89 -0.07 8.75 16.67
CA PHE A 89 -1.41 9.01 17.22
C PHE A 89 -2.38 7.81 17.12
N SER A 90 -1.94 6.67 16.58
CA SER A 90 -2.76 5.47 16.45
C SER A 90 -3.34 5.00 17.82
N PRO A 91 -4.60 4.50 17.88
CA PRO A 91 -5.40 4.35 19.12
C PRO A 91 -4.80 3.49 20.24
N LYS A 92 -3.71 2.76 19.97
CA LYS A 92 -2.96 2.02 20.99
C LYS A 92 -2.53 2.93 22.16
N ARG A 93 -2.24 4.22 21.92
CA ARG A 93 -1.97 5.22 22.98
C ARG A 93 -3.22 5.79 23.68
N GLY A 94 -4.39 5.78 23.02
CA GLY A 94 -5.64 6.27 23.60
C GLY A 94 -6.11 5.45 24.82
N ARG A 95 -5.82 4.14 24.84
CA ARG A 95 -6.11 3.27 26.00
C ARG A 95 -5.27 3.62 27.23
N THR A 96 -4.04 4.09 27.07
CA THR A 96 -3.16 4.46 28.19
C THR A 96 -3.58 5.78 28.83
N ILE A 97 -4.09 6.74 28.04
CA ILE A 97 -4.58 8.02 28.55
C ILE A 97 -5.87 7.84 29.36
N LYS A 98 -6.81 7.00 28.89
CA LYS A 98 -8.05 6.72 29.64
C LYS A 98 -7.77 6.04 30.99
N LYS A 99 -6.77 5.15 31.05
CA LYS A 99 -6.37 4.47 32.30
C LYS A 99 -5.72 5.42 33.32
N LYS A 100 -4.92 6.40 32.86
CA LYS A 100 -4.31 7.42 33.75
C LYS A 100 -5.29 8.49 34.23
N ARG A 101 -6.30 8.87 33.44
CA ARG A 101 -7.30 9.86 33.90
C ARG A 101 -8.25 9.27 34.95
N GLY A 102 -8.67 8.01 34.80
CA GLY A 102 -9.52 7.34 35.80
C GLY A 102 -8.89 7.23 37.20
N SER A 103 -7.57 6.99 37.28
CA SER A 103 -6.86 6.93 38.57
C SER A 103 -6.61 8.30 39.19
N VAL A 104 -6.38 9.34 38.38
CA VAL A 104 -6.21 10.72 38.87
C VAL A 104 -7.54 11.26 39.43
N PHE A 105 -8.68 11.01 38.78
CA PHE A 105 -9.99 11.42 39.33
C PHE A 105 -10.35 10.71 40.64
N GLN A 106 -10.00 9.42 40.81
CA GLN A 106 -10.17 8.73 42.09
C GLN A 106 -9.21 9.24 43.18
N ALA A 107 -7.99 9.62 42.82
CA ALA A 107 -7.04 10.15 43.80
C ALA A 107 -7.47 11.54 44.31
N GLN A 108 -7.99 12.40 43.43
CA GLN A 108 -8.44 13.73 43.83
C GLN A 108 -9.73 13.70 44.66
N SER A 109 -10.69 12.82 44.36
CA SER A 109 -11.91 12.71 45.17
C SER A 109 -11.65 12.23 46.60
N LYS A 110 -10.66 11.34 46.81
CA LYS A 110 -10.26 10.88 48.15
C LYS A 110 -9.54 11.97 48.96
N VAL A 111 -8.70 12.79 48.32
CA VAL A 111 -7.97 13.88 49.00
C VAL A 111 -8.93 15.00 49.43
N VAL A 112 -9.93 15.33 48.60
CA VAL A 112 -10.96 16.33 48.96
C VAL A 112 -11.82 15.86 50.12
N PHE A 113 -12.17 14.57 50.17
CA PHE A 113 -13.01 14.01 51.24
C PHE A 113 -12.31 13.92 52.61
N LEU A 114 -10.98 13.82 52.64
CA LEU A 114 -10.20 13.81 53.88
C LEU A 114 -10.04 15.21 54.50
N LYS A 115 -10.07 16.26 53.66
CA LYS A 115 -9.78 17.63 54.05
C LYS A 115 -10.99 18.38 54.63
N THR A 116 -12.20 17.84 54.45
CA THR A 116 -13.46 18.38 54.97
C THR A 116 -13.94 17.71 56.26
N LYS A 117 -13.14 16.82 56.85
CA LYS A 117 -13.44 16.11 58.11
C LYS A 117 -12.51 16.49 59.28
N CYS A 118 -11.77 17.59 59.18
CA CYS A 118 -11.04 18.18 60.30
C CYS A 118 -11.69 19.49 60.71
#